data_AF-A0A2H0VQ25-F1
#
_entry.id   AF-A0A2H0VQ25-F1
#
_cell.length_a   1.000
_cell.length_b   1.000
_cell.length_c   1.000
_cell.angle_alpha   90.00
_cell.angle_beta   90.00
_cell.angle_gamma   90.00
#
_symmetry.space_group_name_H-M   'P 1'
#
loop_
_entity.id
_entity.type
_entity.pdbx_description
1 polymer ?
#
loop_
_entity_poly.entity_id
_entity_poly.type
_entity_poly.pdbx_seq_one_letter_code
_entity_poly.pdbx_strand_id
1 'polypeptide(L)' 'MAVTNQSHKNFLTLKQWLEKYQAIPEGGIRHLIFTNKHNFNQRVVKKLGRKILLDEQAFLNYIDEQSKA' A
#
# COMPACT_ATOMS: atom_id res chain seq x y z
N MET A 1 1.70 7.07 32.38
CA MET A 1 0.87 6.12 31.60
C MET A 1 1.06 6.49 30.14
N ALA A 2 1.86 5.75 29.38
CA ALA A 2 2.03 5.99 27.95
C ALA A 2 0.89 5.29 27.23
N VAL A 3 -0.09 6.06 26.74
CA VAL A 3 -1.08 5.56 25.79
C VAL A 3 -0.35 5.23 24.51
N THR A 4 -0.02 3.96 24.31
CA THR A 4 0.44 3.45 23.02
C THR A 4 -0.73 3.59 22.06
N ASN A 5 -0.78 4.70 21.32
CA ASN A 5 -1.75 4.95 20.28
C ASN A 5 -1.54 3.87 19.21
N GLN A 6 -2.28 2.77 19.30
CA GLN A 6 -2.22 1.70 18.33
C GLN A 6 -2.82 2.24 17.04
N SER A 7 -1.96 2.76 16.15
CA SER A 7 -2.35 3.08 14.78
C SER A 7 -2.88 1.79 14.16
N HIS A 8 -4.21 1.69 14.04
CA HIS A 8 -4.85 0.56 13.40
C HIS A 8 -4.37 0.54 11.95
N LYS A 9 -3.55 -0.46 11.61
CA LYS A 9 -3.06 -0.64 10.26
C LYS A 9 -4.19 -1.23 9.43
N ASN A 10 -4.73 -0.41 8.53
CA ASN A 10 -5.67 -0.87 7.53
C ASN A 10 -4.92 -1.59 6.41
N PHE A 11 -5.24 -2.87 6.24
CA PHE A 11 -4.74 -3.66 5.13
C PHE A 11 -5.85 -3.90 4.14
N LEU A 12 -5.64 -3.46 2.90
CA LEU A 12 -6.61 -3.60 1.83
C LEU A 12 -6.10 -4.62 0.81
N THR A 13 -6.99 -5.46 0.31
CA THR A 13 -6.69 -6.21 -0.93
C THR A 13 -6.60 -5.25 -2.10
N LEU A 14 -5.98 -5.67 -3.21
CA LEU A 14 -5.95 -4.88 -4.43
C LEU A 14 -7.37 -4.46 -4.89
N LYS A 15 -8.36 -5.35 -4.77
CA LYS A 15 -9.75 -5.04 -5.14
C LYS A 15 -10.36 -3.96 -4.23
N GLN A 16 -10.23 -4.12 -2.91
CA GLN A 16 -10.74 -3.14 -1.94
C GLN A 16 -10.05 -1.78 -2.10
N TRP A 17 -8.75 -1.78 -2.46
CA TRP A 17 -8.03 -0.55 -2.78
C TRP A 17 -8.65 0.15 -3.98
N LEU A 18 -8.91 -0.56 -5.07
CA LEU A 18 -9.48 0.01 -6.29
C LEU A 18 -10.92 0.53 -6.09
N GLU A 19 -11.70 -0.14 -5.24
CA GLU A 19 -13.03 0.32 -4.85
C GLU A 19 -12.97 1.63 -4.04
N LYS A 20 -11.99 1.76 -3.15
CA LYS A 20 -11.82 2.93 -2.28
C LYS A 20 -11.12 4.11 -2.98
N TYR A 21 -10.10 3.82 -3.78
CA TYR A 21 -9.22 4.80 -4.42
C TYR A 21 -9.17 4.56 -5.93
N GLN A 22 -10.03 5.29 -6.64
CA GLN A 22 -10.14 5.21 -8.11
C GLN A 22 -9.05 5.99 -8.86
N ALA A 23 -8.19 6.71 -8.14
CA ALA A 23 -7.16 7.58 -8.72
C ALA A 23 -6.04 6.83 -9.45
N ILE A 24 -5.82 5.54 -9.14
CA ILE A 24 -4.76 4.73 -9.75
C ILE A 24 -5.39 3.48 -10.39
N PRO A 25 -5.13 3.21 -11.68
CA PRO A 25 -5.65 2.03 -12.35
C PRO A 25 -5.00 0.75 -11.81
N GLU A 26 -5.72 -0.37 -11.86
CA GLU A 26 -5.24 -1.68 -11.39
C GLU A 26 -3.88 -2.06 -11.99
N GLY A 27 -3.71 -1.84 -13.30
CA GLY A 27 -2.46 -2.13 -14.00
C GLY A 27 -1.26 -1.37 -13.43
N GLY A 28 -1.46 -0.12 -13.00
CA GLY A 28 -0.42 0.70 -12.39
C GLY A 28 0.02 0.12 -11.03
N ILE A 29 -0.94 -0.29 -10.20
CA ILE A 29 -0.64 -0.91 -8.90
C ILE A 29 0.07 -2.26 -9.10
N ARG A 30 -0.39 -3.08 -10.05
CA ARG A 30 0.28 -4.35 -10.41
C ARG A 30 1.71 -4.10 -10.86
N HIS A 31 1.95 -3.09 -11.69
CA HIS A 31 3.29 -2.73 -12.12
C HIS A 31 4.19 -2.36 -10.92
N LEU A 32 3.70 -1.57 -9.95
CA LEU A 32 4.45 -1.25 -8.73
C LEU A 32 4.79 -2.51 -7.91
N ILE A 33 3.84 -3.44 -7.80
CA ILE A 33 4.02 -4.71 -7.10
C ILE A 33 5.07 -5.60 -7.80
N PHE A 34 5.04 -5.72 -9.13
CA PHE A 34 5.95 -6.62 -9.85
C PHE A 34 7.33 -6.02 -10.09
N THR A 35 7.40 -4.73 -10.45
CA THR A 35 8.66 -4.02 -10.68
C THR A 35 9.39 -3.71 -9.37
N ASN A 36 8.68 -3.67 -8.24
CA ASN A 36 9.22 -3.34 -6.92
C ASN A 36 10.00 -2.01 -6.91
N LYS A 37 9.52 -1.02 -7.68
CA LYS A 37 10.18 0.27 -7.83
C LYS A 37 10.31 0.96 -6.47
N HIS A 38 11.50 1.45 -6.12
CA HIS A 38 11.79 2.08 -4.82
C HIS A 38 11.42 1.21 -3.60
N ASN A 39 11.61 -0.11 -3.69
CA ASN A 39 11.32 -1.06 -2.62
C ASN A 39 9.83 -1.08 -2.18
N PHE A 40 8.92 -0.77 -3.12
CA PHE A 40 7.47 -0.76 -2.88
C PHE A 40 6.96 -2.02 -2.17
N ASN A 41 7.45 -3.20 -2.55
CA ASN A 41 7.01 -4.47 -1.95
C ASN A 41 7.41 -4.62 -0.49
N GLN A 42 8.57 -4.10 -0.09
CA GLN A 42 9.03 -4.23 1.29
C GLN A 42 8.25 -3.29 2.21
N ARG A 43 7.88 -2.12 1.68
CA ARG A 43 7.19 -1.06 2.41
C ARG A 43 5.69 -1.30 2.49
N VAL A 44 5.05 -1.44 1.32
CA VAL A 44 3.59 -1.39 1.14
C VAL A 44 2.95 -2.77 1.12
N VAL A 45 3.60 -3.74 0.47
CA VAL A 45 3.00 -5.07 0.27
C VAL A 45 3.19 -5.96 1.49
N LYS A 46 2.10 -6.59 1.95
CA LYS A 46 2.09 -7.66 2.94
C LYS A 46 1.53 -8.92 2.31
N LYS A 47 2.31 -10.01 2.34
CA LYS A 47 1.88 -11.31 1.83
C LYS A 47 1.16 -12.08 2.93
N LEU A 48 -0.04 -12.55 2.65
CA LEU A 48 -0.81 -13.45 3.52
C LEU A 48 -1.11 -14.74 2.75
N GLY A 49 -0.16 -15.69 2.81
CA GLY A 49 -0.20 -16.89 1.99
C GLY A 49 -0.20 -16.55 0.50
N ARG A 50 -1.29 -16.89 -0.21
CA ARG A 50 -1.48 -16.58 -1.64
C ARG A 50 -2.10 -15.20 -1.89
N LYS A 51 -2.54 -14.50 -0.85
CA LYS A 51 -3.15 -13.17 -0.96
C LYS A 51 -2.10 -12.07 -0.79
N ILE A 52 -2.31 -10.99 -1.54
CA ILE A 52 -1.54 -9.75 -1.42
C ILE A 52 -2.44 -8.72 -0.74
N LEU A 53 -1.91 -8.15 0.34
CA LEU A 53 -2.49 -7.03 1.06
C LEU A 53 -1.59 -5.82 0.89
N LEU A 54 -2.21 -4.65 0.85
CA LEU A 54 -1.57 -3.35 0.77
C LEU A 54 -1.78 -2.65 2.11
N ASP A 55 -0.69 -2.25 2.75
CA ASP A 55 -0.74 -1.37 3.92
C ASP A 55 -1.13 0.03 3.43
N GLU A 56 -2.32 0.48 3.84
CA GLU A 56 -2.92 1.69 3.31
C GLU A 56 -2.11 2.93 3.63
N GLN A 57 -1.66 3.07 4.88
CA GLN A 57 -0.86 4.22 5.30
C GLN A 57 0.49 4.22 4.58
N ALA A 58 1.14 3.06 4.45
CA ALA A 58 2.40 2.97 3.75
C ALA A 58 2.27 3.32 2.25
N PHE A 59 1.16 2.95 1.62
CA PHE A 59 0.89 3.31 0.23
C PHE A 59 0.72 4.83 0.09
N LEU A 60 -0.11 5.45 0.92
CA LEU A 60 -0.33 6.91 0.86
C LEU A 60 0.99 7.67 1.06
N ASN A 61 1.80 7.27 2.05
CA ASN A 61 3.14 7.85 2.24
C ASN A 61 4.04 7.66 1.02
N TYR A 62 3.97 6.51 0.34
CA TYR A 62 4.71 6.28 -0.89
C TYR A 62 4.30 7.24 -2.02
N ILE A 63 3.00 7.52 -2.16
CA ILE A 63 2.50 8.50 -3.14
C ILE A 63 3.08 9.89 -2.85
N ASP A 64 3.04 10.32 -1.59
CA ASP A 64 3.58 11.61 -1.16
C ASP A 64 5.09 11.72 -1.41
N GLU A 65 5.84 10.63 -1.19
CA GLU A 65 7.27 10.55 -1.49
C GLU A 65 7.56 10.70 -3.00
N GLN A 66 6.76 10.05 -3.86
CA GLN A 66 6.94 10.16 -5.32
C GLN A 66 6.54 11.55 -5.85
N SER A 67 5.62 12.26 -5.20
CA SER A 67 5.23 13.62 -5.60
C SER A 67 6.30 14.67 -5.29
N LYS A 68 7.26 14.38 -4.40
CA LYS A 68 8.33 15.31 -3.98
C LYS A 68 9.63 15.12 -4.74
N ALA A 69 9.69 14.19 -5.69
CA ALA A 69 10.84 13.92 -6.56
C ALA A 69 10.66 14.58 -7.93
#